data_AF-A0A820XFI5-F1
#
_entry.id   AF-A0A820XFI5-F1
#
_cell.length_a   1.000
_cell.length_b   1.000
_cell.length_c   1.000
_cell.angle_alpha   90.00
_cell.angle_beta   90.00
_cell.angle_gamma   90.00
#
_symmetry.space_group_name_H-M   'P 1'
#
loop_
_entity.id
_entity.type
_entity.pdbx_description
1 polymer ?
#
loop_
_entity_poly.entity_id
_entity_poly.type
_entity_poly.pdbx_seq_one_letter_code
_entity_poly.pdbx_strand_id
1 'polypeptide(L)'
;MSEFASSVSSQTASWFEFLLNPTLIDTFLTEDNLDITGTDLIIQFLISANLIEQKTKLKTATENPNDIELKDNRIRALRHLAIKIAAKLNWDLVVIEKRIPVAVASDLIHCFVRLTTQTDKNYKDREQLQLLSKVDEPALFAVQLLHRWTVRTVVQSSFPMKPIKIFQVNVAGYVNPLQHMRGPNENVIEMARAKVRESIQALEVLLECKSAVRIPVDACFDLIDIENGLVPCDWSRTQVYPLVECTARIAYDLGSIYFYEQNYVNAYTMFRRVHDLKSQLEPSNYFSSLDGYLTSLQSINPSMEQSLLTKTKERFLMGIPPPRASVEDYISILAEDNERKEMTMAARYRLEERHEVGSQQYKIVCSFNLVRCLLDGRPTNTQYGFDYLETALQRLKQVTPKQQLLLNSFLKINFYNLTKSLQEQLRLDKLAHLVGPNFSTPTWHTRKQQTTPRSYLLERPNGSAQFKCQTRLLHSFEPEILLQTITELDNAKLPQIFIELFPPSIMQSPIDQSLNMILNTNHLLGQLIRILHEKAKRAKLYNNHTQSRILLSQAIDILSPLHHQDISIGQVVKYLHYDRLLFDLTESISKQTFLDNENNLWEKCQSFLKENHSDN
;
A
#
# COMPACT_ATOMS: atom_id res chain seq x y z
N MET A 1 -46.43 -23.71 23.00
CA MET A 1 -47.28 -22.69 22.34
C MET A 1 -47.86 -21.77 23.41
N SER A 2 -47.12 -20.74 23.82
CA SER A 2 -47.63 -19.47 24.42
C SER A 2 -46.51 -18.53 24.93
N GLU A 3 -45.26 -18.62 24.46
CA GLU A 3 -44.16 -17.80 25.01
C GLU A 3 -43.13 -17.32 23.97
N PHE A 4 -43.54 -17.18 22.70
CA PHE A 4 -42.67 -16.68 21.63
C PHE A 4 -43.30 -15.52 20.83
N ALA A 5 -44.25 -14.81 21.44
CA ALA A 5 -45.03 -13.76 20.77
C ALA A 5 -44.87 -12.35 21.35
N SER A 6 -43.82 -12.07 22.12
CA SER A 6 -43.71 -10.77 22.84
C SER A 6 -42.34 -10.10 22.84
N SER A 7 -41.48 -10.28 21.82
CA SER A 7 -40.21 -9.54 21.79
C SER A 7 -39.66 -9.17 20.41
N VAL A 8 -40.53 -8.83 19.45
CA VAL A 8 -40.11 -8.14 18.21
C VAL A 8 -41.03 -6.94 17.96
N SER A 9 -40.91 -5.93 18.81
CA SER A 9 -41.42 -4.59 18.54
C SER A 9 -40.42 -3.57 19.07
N SER A 10 -39.22 -3.52 18.47
CA SER A 10 -38.38 -2.33 18.57
C SER A 10 -39.08 -1.21 17.77
N GLN A 11 -39.64 -0.25 18.50
CA GLN A 11 -40.36 0.89 17.98
C GLN A 11 -39.44 1.78 17.12
N THR A 12 -39.44 1.58 15.80
CA THR A 12 -38.98 2.62 14.88
C THR A 12 -40.09 3.66 14.78
N ALA A 13 -39.98 4.76 15.52
CA ALA A 13 -40.93 5.85 15.46
C ALA A 13 -41.08 6.35 14.01
N SER A 14 -42.31 6.43 13.51
CA SER A 14 -42.57 6.94 12.16
C SER A 14 -42.37 8.46 12.13
N TRP A 15 -42.00 9.04 10.97
CA TRP A 15 -41.73 10.48 10.85
C TRP A 15 -42.89 11.38 11.34
N PHE A 16 -44.13 10.91 11.25
CA PHE A 16 -45.30 11.65 11.73
C PHE A 16 -45.36 11.71 13.27
N GLU A 17 -44.79 10.75 13.99
CA GLU A 17 -44.75 10.76 15.45
C GLU A 17 -43.87 11.90 15.96
N PHE A 18 -42.80 12.24 15.24
CA PHE A 18 -41.95 13.40 15.54
C PHE A 18 -42.64 14.75 15.28
N LEU A 19 -43.67 14.79 14.43
CA LEU A 19 -44.52 15.97 14.27
C LEU A 19 -45.56 16.09 15.39
N LEU A 20 -46.03 14.95 15.91
CA LEU A 20 -47.05 14.90 16.97
C LEU A 20 -46.46 15.08 18.36
N ASN A 21 -45.20 14.67 18.58
CA ASN A 21 -44.54 14.79 19.86
C ASN A 21 -43.12 15.39 19.73
N PRO A 22 -42.94 16.68 20.06
CA PRO A 22 -41.66 17.38 19.91
C PRO A 22 -40.57 16.87 20.87
N THR A 23 -40.95 16.30 22.01
CA THR A 23 -39.99 15.81 23.00
C THR A 23 -39.32 14.51 22.56
N LEU A 24 -39.85 13.81 21.55
CA LEU A 24 -39.23 12.60 21.01
C LEU A 24 -37.83 12.90 20.46
N ILE A 25 -37.63 14.05 19.81
CA ILE A 25 -36.29 14.40 19.30
C ILE A 25 -35.29 14.53 20.45
N ASP A 26 -35.70 15.13 21.57
CA ASP A 26 -34.88 15.23 22.78
C ASP A 26 -34.59 13.86 23.39
N THR A 27 -35.60 13.00 23.52
CA THR A 27 -35.43 11.64 24.07
C THR A 27 -34.49 10.79 23.22
N PHE A 28 -34.66 10.79 21.89
CA PHE A 28 -33.83 10.00 20.97
C PHE A 28 -32.36 10.47 20.87
N LEU A 29 -32.09 11.75 21.14
CA LEU A 29 -30.72 12.29 21.10
C LEU A 29 -30.01 12.23 22.46
N THR A 30 -30.76 12.07 23.56
CA THR A 30 -30.22 12.04 24.93
C THR A 30 -30.04 10.62 25.46
N GLU A 31 -30.87 9.67 25.03
CA GLU A 31 -30.74 8.27 25.44
C GLU A 31 -29.71 7.52 24.58
N ASP A 32 -28.58 7.14 25.17
CA ASP A 32 -27.52 6.29 24.58
C ASP A 32 -28.01 4.87 24.16
N ASN A 33 -29.31 4.57 24.29
CA ASN A 33 -29.90 3.24 24.22
C ASN A 33 -30.67 2.95 22.91
N LEU A 34 -30.70 3.87 21.95
CA LEU A 34 -31.40 3.65 20.68
C LEU A 34 -30.40 3.57 19.54
N ASP A 35 -30.44 2.47 18.77
CA ASP A 35 -29.59 2.20 17.60
C ASP A 35 -29.69 3.26 16.46
N ILE A 36 -30.48 4.32 16.65
CA ILE A 36 -30.77 5.37 15.67
C ILE A 36 -30.08 6.66 16.10
N THR A 37 -29.11 7.12 15.32
CA THR A 37 -28.41 8.39 15.58
C THR A 37 -29.16 9.58 14.99
N GLY A 38 -28.92 10.80 15.50
CA GLY A 38 -29.51 12.02 14.92
C GLY A 38 -29.23 12.21 13.43
N THR A 39 -28.09 11.71 12.95
CA THR A 39 -27.77 11.71 11.51
C THR A 39 -28.65 10.74 10.71
N ASP A 40 -29.10 9.63 11.30
CA ASP A 40 -30.01 8.67 10.64
C ASP A 40 -31.42 9.27 10.48
N LEU A 41 -31.89 10.04 11.46
CA LEU A 41 -33.16 10.78 11.37
C LEU A 41 -33.12 11.85 10.27
N ILE A 42 -32.02 12.61 10.16
CA ILE A 42 -31.83 13.57 9.05
C ILE A 42 -31.94 12.87 7.70
N ILE A 43 -31.26 11.72 7.54
CA ILE A 43 -31.31 10.90 6.33
C ILE A 43 -32.75 10.46 6.04
N GLN A 44 -33.44 9.93 7.05
CA GLN A 44 -34.81 9.44 6.90
C GLN A 44 -35.76 10.55 6.45
N PHE A 45 -35.70 11.74 7.06
CA PHE A 45 -36.60 12.85 6.76
C PHE A 45 -36.35 13.42 5.37
N LEU A 46 -35.10 13.67 4.99
CA LEU A 46 -34.77 14.25 3.69
C LEU A 46 -35.00 13.27 2.53
N ILE A 47 -34.69 11.98 2.70
CA ILE A 47 -35.02 10.98 1.69
C ILE A 47 -36.55 10.87 1.53
N SER A 48 -37.29 10.85 2.64
CA SER A 48 -38.76 10.82 2.59
C SER A 48 -39.33 12.05 1.89
N ALA A 49 -38.80 13.24 2.17
CA ALA A 49 -39.19 14.49 1.51
C ALA A 49 -38.93 14.42 0.00
N ASN A 50 -37.75 13.95 -0.41
CA ASN A 50 -37.38 13.82 -1.83
C ASN A 50 -38.21 12.76 -2.57
N LEU A 51 -38.58 11.65 -1.91
CA LEU A 51 -39.49 10.66 -2.48
C LEU A 51 -40.90 11.20 -2.68
N ILE A 52 -41.41 12.01 -1.75
CA ILE A 52 -42.70 12.70 -1.90
C ILE A 52 -42.60 13.69 -3.06
N GLU A 53 -41.54 14.49 -3.12
CA GLU A 53 -41.31 15.47 -4.19
C GLU A 53 -41.26 14.80 -5.57
N GLN A 54 -40.55 13.67 -5.72
CA GLN A 54 -40.50 12.90 -6.97
C GLN A 54 -41.86 12.33 -7.36
N LYS A 55 -42.62 11.77 -6.40
CA LYS A 55 -43.98 11.26 -6.64
C LYS A 55 -44.94 12.38 -7.07
N THR A 56 -44.77 13.58 -6.53
CA THR A 56 -45.58 14.75 -6.89
C THR A 56 -45.21 15.27 -8.29
N LYS A 57 -43.91 15.36 -8.61
CA LYS A 57 -43.41 15.71 -9.96
C LYS A 57 -43.94 14.80 -11.06
N LEU A 58 -44.00 13.48 -10.81
CA LEU A 58 -44.56 12.51 -11.75
C LEU A 58 -46.07 12.70 -12.01
N LYS A 59 -46.79 13.35 -11.08
CA LYS A 59 -48.23 13.63 -11.21
C LYS A 59 -48.53 14.98 -11.88
N THR A 60 -47.60 15.94 -11.79
CA THR A 60 -47.76 17.30 -12.34
C THR A 60 -46.59 17.62 -13.27
N ALA A 61 -46.72 17.26 -14.55
CA ALA A 61 -45.64 17.27 -15.55
C ALA A 61 -45.12 18.67 -15.99
N THR A 62 -45.46 19.75 -15.29
CA THR A 62 -45.19 21.14 -15.72
C THR A 62 -44.78 22.12 -14.62
N GLU A 63 -44.67 21.69 -13.36
CA GLU A 63 -44.32 22.61 -12.25
C GLU A 63 -42.81 22.63 -11.95
N ASN A 64 -42.25 23.82 -11.67
CA ASN A 64 -40.86 23.96 -11.25
C ASN A 64 -40.66 23.30 -9.86
N PRO A 65 -39.47 22.73 -9.56
CA PRO A 65 -39.19 22.09 -8.26
C PRO A 65 -39.46 23.00 -7.05
N ASN A 66 -39.12 24.28 -7.18
CA ASN A 66 -39.32 25.28 -6.11
C ASN A 66 -40.81 25.53 -5.82
N ASP A 67 -41.68 25.40 -6.83
CA ASP A 67 -43.12 25.62 -6.66
C ASP A 67 -43.80 24.44 -5.93
N ILE A 68 -43.25 23.24 -6.06
CA ILE A 68 -43.74 22.01 -5.40
C ILE A 68 -43.40 22.03 -3.90
N GLU A 69 -42.18 22.45 -3.56
CA GLU A 69 -41.73 22.62 -2.17
C GLU A 69 -42.58 23.66 -1.42
N LEU A 70 -42.94 24.75 -2.09
CA LEU A 70 -43.75 25.83 -1.50
C LEU A 70 -45.22 25.40 -1.26
N LYS A 71 -45.72 24.38 -1.98
CA LYS A 71 -47.12 23.95 -1.93
C LYS A 71 -47.38 22.76 -1.00
N ASP A 72 -46.44 21.83 -0.81
CA ASP A 72 -46.67 20.64 0.04
C ASP A 72 -46.16 20.84 1.47
N ASN A 73 -47.10 21.00 2.42
CA ASN A 73 -46.82 21.13 3.86
C ASN A 73 -45.96 19.98 4.40
N ARG A 74 -46.05 18.77 3.83
CA ARG A 74 -45.30 17.60 4.32
C ARG A 74 -43.82 17.67 3.94
N ILE A 75 -43.50 18.18 2.75
CA ILE A 75 -42.10 18.34 2.31
C ILE A 75 -41.42 19.39 3.19
N ARG A 76 -42.08 20.54 3.38
CA ARG A 76 -41.63 21.58 4.30
C ARG A 76 -41.43 21.04 5.71
N ALA A 77 -42.35 20.15 6.13
CA ALA A 77 -42.29 19.60 7.46
C ALA A 77 -41.08 18.72 7.75
N LEU A 78 -40.81 17.81 6.82
CA LEU A 78 -39.66 16.91 6.92
C LEU A 78 -38.32 17.66 6.82
N ARG A 79 -38.23 18.66 5.93
CA ARG A 79 -37.01 19.48 5.78
C ARG A 79 -36.74 20.32 7.03
N HIS A 80 -37.77 20.91 7.65
CA HIS A 80 -37.61 21.66 8.90
C HIS A 80 -37.18 20.77 10.07
N LEU A 81 -37.76 19.58 10.21
CA LEU A 81 -37.33 18.61 11.22
C LEU A 81 -35.85 18.24 11.07
N ALA A 82 -35.38 18.05 9.83
CA ALA A 82 -33.97 17.77 9.55
C ALA A 82 -33.06 18.95 9.94
N ILE A 83 -33.47 20.19 9.65
CA ILE A 83 -32.76 21.42 10.05
C ILE A 83 -32.70 21.56 11.57
N LYS A 84 -33.81 21.30 12.27
CA LYS A 84 -33.85 21.33 13.75
C LYS A 84 -32.88 20.33 14.38
N ILE A 85 -32.79 19.12 13.84
CA ILE A 85 -31.83 18.11 14.31
C ILE A 85 -30.39 18.54 14.00
N ALA A 86 -30.12 19.11 12.82
CA ALA A 86 -28.80 19.63 12.48
C ALA A 86 -28.35 20.75 13.44
N ALA A 87 -29.28 21.59 13.90
CA ALA A 87 -29.03 22.59 14.93
C ALA A 87 -28.68 21.96 16.30
N LYS A 88 -29.37 20.88 16.70
CA LYS A 88 -29.00 20.10 17.90
C LYS A 88 -27.64 19.43 17.82
N LEU A 89 -27.22 19.04 16.61
CA LEU A 89 -25.88 18.52 16.34
C LEU A 89 -24.82 19.63 16.18
N ASN A 90 -25.15 20.87 16.59
CA ASN A 90 -24.27 22.04 16.54
C ASN A 90 -23.69 22.35 15.16
N TRP A 91 -24.39 21.95 14.10
CA TRP A 91 -23.93 22.13 12.71
C TRP A 91 -22.52 21.56 12.46
N ASP A 92 -22.15 20.47 13.15
CA ASP A 92 -20.82 19.86 13.00
C ASP A 92 -20.67 19.17 11.63
N LEU A 93 -19.98 19.86 10.72
CA LEU A 93 -19.67 19.35 9.39
C LEU A 93 -18.89 18.02 9.43
N VAL A 94 -18.05 17.77 10.44
CA VAL A 94 -17.31 16.50 10.54
C VAL A 94 -18.26 15.33 10.80
N VAL A 95 -19.29 15.55 11.63
CA VAL A 95 -20.32 14.54 11.92
C VAL A 95 -21.20 14.32 10.69
N ILE A 96 -21.64 15.41 10.05
CA ILE A 96 -22.47 15.37 8.83
C ILE A 96 -21.74 14.62 7.71
N GLU A 97 -20.49 14.98 7.40
CA GLU A 97 -19.71 14.40 6.30
C GLU A 97 -19.40 12.92 6.51
N LYS A 98 -19.19 12.48 7.76
CA LYS A 98 -18.86 11.08 8.07
C LYS A 98 -20.06 10.15 8.02
N ARG A 99 -21.26 10.64 8.36
CA ARG A 99 -22.46 9.80 8.56
C ARG A 99 -23.55 10.01 7.51
N ILE A 100 -23.60 11.18 6.87
CA ILE A 100 -24.67 11.55 5.94
C ILE A 100 -24.14 11.50 4.49
N PRO A 101 -24.86 10.85 3.54
CA PRO A 101 -24.49 10.88 2.13
C PRO A 101 -24.40 12.31 1.59
N VAL A 102 -23.42 12.57 0.72
CA VAL A 102 -23.11 13.92 0.19
C VAL A 102 -24.34 14.62 -0.40
N ALA A 103 -25.18 13.90 -1.16
CA ALA A 103 -26.38 14.50 -1.74
C ALA A 103 -27.44 14.88 -0.70
N VAL A 104 -27.55 14.13 0.41
CA VAL A 104 -28.45 14.46 1.54
C VAL A 104 -27.90 15.65 2.32
N ALA A 105 -26.60 15.70 2.56
CA ALA A 105 -25.95 16.84 3.20
C ALA A 105 -26.12 18.13 2.38
N SER A 106 -26.00 18.02 1.05
CA SER A 106 -26.30 19.12 0.13
C SER A 106 -27.75 19.60 0.26
N ASP A 107 -28.72 18.69 0.24
CA ASP A 107 -30.14 19.04 0.38
C ASP A 107 -30.40 19.75 1.72
N LEU A 108 -29.89 19.22 2.83
CA LEU A 108 -29.99 19.83 4.16
C LEU A 108 -29.50 21.29 4.18
N ILE A 109 -28.29 21.52 3.69
CA ILE A 109 -27.64 22.84 3.74
C ILE A 109 -28.36 23.83 2.82
N HIS A 110 -28.76 23.42 1.61
CA HIS A 110 -29.51 24.29 0.71
C HIS A 110 -30.92 24.60 1.26
N CYS A 111 -31.57 23.65 1.94
CA CYS A 111 -32.82 23.91 2.64
C CYS A 111 -32.65 24.96 3.74
N PHE A 112 -31.57 24.87 4.53
CA PHE A 112 -31.28 25.85 5.57
C PHE A 112 -30.97 27.25 5.02
N VAL A 113 -30.19 27.33 3.95
CA VAL A 113 -29.96 28.61 3.24
C VAL A 113 -31.28 29.20 2.77
N ARG A 114 -32.12 28.42 2.09
CA ARG A 114 -33.45 28.90 1.63
C ARG A 114 -34.32 29.37 2.79
N LEU A 115 -34.33 28.66 3.92
CA LEU A 115 -35.12 29.03 5.10
C LEU A 115 -34.71 30.40 5.65
N THR A 116 -33.41 30.67 5.69
CA THR A 116 -32.86 31.91 6.26
C THR A 116 -32.89 33.09 5.29
N THR A 117 -32.95 32.85 3.98
CA THR A 117 -32.95 33.91 2.95
C THR A 117 -34.32 34.20 2.34
N GLN A 118 -35.39 33.54 2.80
CA GLN A 118 -36.75 33.64 2.26
C GLN A 118 -37.35 35.06 2.31
N THR A 119 -36.87 35.92 3.21
CA THR A 119 -37.30 37.32 3.33
C THR A 119 -36.76 38.22 2.23
N ASP A 120 -35.68 37.82 1.54
CA ASP A 120 -35.02 38.64 0.53
C ASP A 120 -35.43 38.19 -0.89
N LYS A 121 -36.38 38.91 -1.48
CA LYS A 121 -36.90 38.64 -2.85
C LYS A 121 -35.81 38.69 -3.92
N ASN A 122 -34.65 39.29 -3.62
CA ASN A 122 -33.49 39.41 -4.51
C ASN A 122 -32.51 38.23 -4.40
N TYR A 123 -32.71 37.28 -3.47
CA TYR A 123 -31.86 36.09 -3.35
C TYR A 123 -32.12 35.04 -4.46
N LYS A 124 -32.97 35.38 -5.44
CA LYS A 124 -33.22 34.52 -6.62
C LYS A 124 -31.93 34.38 -7.42
N ASP A 125 -31.38 33.18 -7.32
CA ASP A 125 -30.31 32.63 -8.16
C ASP A 125 -28.96 33.37 -8.05
N ARG A 126 -27.97 32.61 -7.56
CA ARG A 126 -26.52 32.81 -7.74
C ARG A 126 -25.84 33.73 -6.73
N GLU A 127 -25.02 33.11 -5.88
CA GLU A 127 -23.57 33.38 -5.79
C GLU A 127 -23.14 34.83 -6.08
N GLN A 128 -23.58 35.78 -5.27
CA GLN A 128 -22.99 37.10 -5.28
C GLN A 128 -22.38 37.40 -3.91
N LEU A 129 -21.06 37.23 -3.88
CA LEU A 129 -20.12 37.72 -2.85
C LEU A 129 -20.43 39.16 -2.37
N GLN A 130 -21.07 39.95 -3.23
CA GLN A 130 -21.45 41.35 -2.99
C GLN A 130 -22.57 41.53 -1.95
N LEU A 131 -23.33 40.47 -1.63
CA LEU A 131 -24.44 40.51 -0.67
C LEU A 131 -24.04 40.17 0.76
N LEU A 132 -22.85 39.61 1.02
CA LEU A 132 -22.42 39.17 2.36
C LEU A 132 -22.44 40.31 3.42
N SER A 133 -22.35 41.57 2.98
CA SER A 133 -22.41 42.75 3.85
C SER A 133 -23.83 43.20 4.24
N LYS A 134 -24.88 42.65 3.61
CA LYS A 134 -26.29 43.06 3.77
C LYS A 134 -27.21 41.94 4.25
N VAL A 135 -26.66 40.77 4.54
CA VAL A 135 -27.41 39.57 4.91
C VAL A 135 -27.59 39.52 6.43
N ASP A 136 -28.78 39.16 6.88
CA ASP A 136 -29.10 38.99 8.30
C ASP A 136 -28.17 37.95 8.98
N GLU A 137 -27.88 38.12 10.27
CA GLU A 137 -26.91 37.28 11.00
C GLU A 137 -27.15 35.75 10.86
N PRO A 138 -28.39 35.22 10.91
CA PRO A 138 -28.66 33.79 10.70
C PRO A 138 -28.38 33.30 9.28
N ALA A 139 -28.68 34.15 8.29
CA ALA A 139 -28.45 33.85 6.88
C ALA A 139 -26.95 33.93 6.53
N LEU A 140 -26.20 34.81 7.20
CA LEU A 140 -24.74 34.87 7.07
C LEU A 140 -24.10 33.55 7.52
N PHE A 141 -24.56 32.99 8.65
CA PHE A 141 -24.11 31.67 9.09
C PHE A 141 -24.47 30.56 8.11
N ALA A 142 -25.69 30.55 7.56
CA ALA A 142 -26.12 29.54 6.58
C ALA A 142 -25.26 29.58 5.30
N VAL A 143 -24.97 30.77 4.78
CA VAL A 143 -24.10 30.98 3.61
C VAL A 143 -22.67 30.57 3.92
N GLN A 144 -22.14 30.92 5.09
CA GLN A 144 -20.83 30.46 5.55
C GLN A 144 -20.76 28.93 5.60
N LEU A 145 -21.79 28.27 6.15
CA LEU A 145 -21.88 26.81 6.25
C LEU A 145 -21.86 26.16 4.86
N LEU A 146 -22.60 26.72 3.90
CA LEU A 146 -22.62 26.26 2.51
C LEU A 146 -21.23 26.30 1.88
N HIS A 147 -20.55 27.44 1.92
CA HIS A 147 -19.23 27.56 1.29
C HIS A 147 -18.17 26.68 1.95
N ARG A 148 -18.19 26.56 3.29
CA ARG A 148 -17.32 25.63 4.01
C ARG A 148 -17.57 24.18 3.59
N TRP A 149 -18.83 23.76 3.55
CA TRP A 149 -19.20 22.42 3.10
C TRP A 149 -18.79 22.17 1.66
N THR A 150 -18.96 23.12 0.74
CA THR A 150 -18.56 22.98 -0.67
C THR A 150 -17.06 22.71 -0.79
N VAL A 151 -16.23 23.53 -0.13
CA VAL A 151 -14.78 23.38 -0.14
C VAL A 151 -14.35 22.03 0.46
N ARG A 152 -14.92 21.66 1.61
CA ARG A 152 -14.63 20.39 2.27
C ARG A 152 -15.05 19.19 1.44
N THR A 153 -16.21 19.24 0.79
CA THR A 153 -16.72 18.18 -0.09
C THR A 153 -15.75 17.92 -1.24
N VAL A 154 -15.22 18.97 -1.88
CA VAL A 154 -14.23 18.83 -2.96
C VAL A 154 -12.97 18.14 -2.44
N VAL A 155 -12.41 18.61 -1.32
CA VAL A 155 -11.21 18.03 -0.72
C VAL A 155 -11.45 16.57 -0.29
N GLN A 156 -12.56 16.28 0.37
CA GLN A 156 -12.88 14.94 0.86
C GLN A 156 -13.14 13.94 -0.25
N SER A 157 -13.79 14.37 -1.34
CA SER A 157 -14.03 13.52 -2.52
C SER A 157 -12.74 13.05 -3.20
N SER A 158 -11.60 13.70 -2.93
CA SER A 158 -10.29 13.32 -3.48
C SER A 158 -9.62 12.17 -2.71
N PHE A 159 -10.07 11.88 -1.49
CA PHE A 159 -9.54 10.77 -0.71
C PHE A 159 -10.31 9.48 -0.99
N PRO A 160 -9.63 8.33 -1.11
CA PRO A 160 -10.30 7.04 -1.26
C PRO A 160 -11.08 6.70 0.02
N MET A 161 -12.40 6.86 -0.03
CA MET A 161 -13.28 6.43 1.06
C MET A 161 -13.60 4.95 0.92
N LYS A 162 -13.55 4.20 2.04
CA LYS A 162 -14.09 2.84 2.06
C LYS A 162 -15.61 2.93 1.81
N PRO A 163 -16.16 2.24 0.80
CA PRO A 163 -17.59 2.26 0.58
C PRO A 163 -18.31 1.72 1.82
N ILE A 164 -19.36 2.43 2.26
CA ILE A 164 -20.23 1.96 3.34
C ILE A 164 -20.84 0.64 2.86
N LYS A 165 -20.57 -0.46 3.58
CA LYS A 165 -21.17 -1.76 3.29
C LYS A 165 -22.65 -1.70 3.64
N ILE A 166 -23.49 -1.42 2.65
CA ILE A 166 -24.94 -1.52 2.80
C ILE A 166 -25.30 -3.01 2.73
N PHE A 167 -25.73 -3.59 3.85
CA PHE A 167 -26.26 -4.96 3.85
C PHE A 167 -27.54 -5.01 3.02
N GLN A 168 -27.61 -5.94 2.06
CA GLN A 168 -28.83 -6.21 1.30
C GLN A 168 -29.83 -6.91 2.21
N VAL A 169 -30.78 -6.17 2.75
CA VAL A 169 -31.98 -6.76 3.33
C VAL A 169 -32.94 -7.00 2.17
N ASN A 170 -32.93 -8.22 1.62
CA ASN A 170 -33.86 -8.64 0.58
C ASN A 170 -35.25 -8.88 1.18
N VAL A 171 -35.96 -7.79 1.51
CA VAL A 171 -37.40 -7.82 1.79
C VAL A 171 -38.11 -7.43 0.50
N ALA A 172 -39.02 -8.26 0.02
CA ALA A 172 -39.78 -8.01 -1.20
C ALA A 172 -40.49 -6.65 -1.12
N GLY A 173 -40.20 -5.76 -2.07
CA GLY A 173 -40.77 -4.40 -2.12
C GLY A 173 -40.05 -3.34 -1.27
N TYR A 174 -39.04 -3.71 -0.47
CA TYR A 174 -38.21 -2.76 0.28
C TYR A 174 -36.85 -2.61 -0.39
N VAL A 175 -36.64 -1.46 -1.06
CA VAL A 175 -35.34 -1.07 -1.57
C VAL A 175 -34.76 -0.05 -0.60
N ASN A 176 -33.59 -0.35 -0.02
CA ASN A 176 -32.93 0.61 0.86
C ASN A 176 -32.59 1.87 0.05
N PRO A 177 -33.17 3.04 0.36
CA PRO A 177 -32.98 4.25 -0.43
C PRO A 177 -31.50 4.68 -0.56
N LEU A 178 -30.65 4.27 0.39
CA LEU A 178 -29.22 4.55 0.37
C LEU A 178 -28.47 3.78 -0.73
N GLN A 179 -29.01 2.68 -1.25
CA GLN A 179 -28.37 1.89 -2.32
C GLN A 179 -28.27 2.65 -3.65
N HIS A 180 -29.15 3.62 -3.90
CA HIS A 180 -29.18 4.40 -5.14
C HIS A 180 -28.43 5.74 -5.03
N MET A 181 -27.77 6.02 -3.90
CA MET A 181 -27.17 7.33 -3.63
C MET A 181 -25.87 7.59 -4.38
N ARG A 182 -25.28 6.59 -5.05
CA ARG A 182 -24.01 6.75 -5.77
C ARG A 182 -24.07 7.84 -6.84
N GLY A 183 -25.04 7.75 -7.76
CA GLY A 183 -25.20 8.73 -8.84
C GLY A 183 -25.51 10.15 -8.34
N PRO A 184 -26.51 10.33 -7.44
CA PRO A 184 -26.77 11.63 -6.82
C PRO A 184 -25.55 12.22 -6.09
N ASN A 185 -24.78 11.40 -5.37
CA ASN A 185 -23.55 11.87 -4.70
C ASN A 185 -22.50 12.35 -5.71
N GLU A 186 -22.24 11.58 -6.77
CA GLU A 186 -21.31 11.96 -7.84
C GLU A 186 -21.73 13.28 -8.51
N ASN A 187 -23.01 13.45 -8.83
CA ASN A 187 -23.54 14.69 -9.41
C ASN A 187 -23.34 15.91 -8.49
N VAL A 188 -23.60 15.75 -7.19
CA VAL A 188 -23.42 16.84 -6.21
C VAL A 188 -21.95 17.18 -6.02
N ILE A 189 -21.04 16.19 -6.07
CA ILE A 189 -19.59 16.43 -6.01
C ILE A 189 -19.14 17.24 -7.24
N GLU A 190 -19.61 16.90 -8.44
CA GLU A 190 -19.29 17.68 -9.65
C GLU A 190 -19.85 19.11 -9.58
N MET A 191 -21.05 19.29 -9.04
CA MET A 191 -21.60 20.62 -8.78
C MET A 191 -20.74 21.41 -7.79
N ALA A 192 -20.27 20.77 -6.70
CA ALA A 192 -19.39 21.40 -5.73
C ALA A 192 -18.04 21.80 -6.35
N ARG A 193 -17.47 20.97 -7.24
CA ARG A 193 -16.24 21.28 -7.99
C ARG A 193 -16.43 22.49 -8.90
N ALA A 194 -17.55 22.58 -9.60
CA ALA A 194 -17.85 23.71 -10.48
C ALA A 194 -17.90 25.06 -9.71
N LYS A 195 -18.35 25.03 -8.45
CA LYS A 195 -18.57 26.22 -7.60
C LYS A 195 -17.47 26.48 -6.56
N VAL A 196 -16.42 25.68 -6.55
CA VAL A 196 -15.40 25.73 -5.49
C VAL A 196 -14.66 27.07 -5.45
N ARG A 197 -14.38 27.67 -6.62
CA ARG A 197 -13.67 28.96 -6.70
C ARG A 197 -14.45 30.10 -6.07
N GLU A 198 -15.75 30.14 -6.31
CA GLU A 198 -16.65 31.14 -5.72
C GLU A 198 -16.75 30.94 -4.21
N SER A 199 -16.74 29.69 -3.76
CA SER A 199 -16.72 29.36 -2.33
C SER A 199 -15.41 29.74 -1.64
N ILE A 200 -14.26 29.56 -2.29
CA ILE A 200 -12.97 30.02 -1.77
C ILE A 200 -13.00 31.54 -1.59
N GLN A 201 -13.43 32.30 -2.60
CA GLN A 201 -13.53 33.76 -2.52
C GLN A 201 -14.48 34.22 -1.41
N ALA A 202 -15.62 33.52 -1.23
CA ALA A 202 -16.57 33.85 -0.17
C ALA A 202 -15.96 33.65 1.21
N LEU A 203 -15.22 32.55 1.40
CA LEU A 203 -14.57 32.24 2.66
C LEU A 203 -13.40 33.18 2.97
N GLU A 204 -12.64 33.61 1.95
CA GLU A 204 -11.61 34.64 2.12
C GLU A 204 -12.22 35.97 2.61
N VAL A 205 -13.35 36.40 2.03
CA VAL A 205 -14.07 37.60 2.48
C VAL A 205 -14.61 37.43 3.91
N LEU A 206 -15.22 36.28 4.21
CA LEU A 206 -15.77 35.98 5.53
C LEU A 206 -14.68 35.88 6.61
N LEU A 207 -13.48 35.41 6.27
CA LEU A 207 -12.35 35.31 7.19
C LEU A 207 -11.85 36.68 7.67
N GLU A 208 -11.98 37.70 6.82
CA GLU A 208 -11.60 39.08 7.12
C GLU A 208 -12.76 39.88 7.75
N CYS A 209 -13.98 39.33 7.73
CA CYS A 209 -15.13 39.91 8.39
C CYS A 209 -15.02 39.75 9.91
N LYS A 210 -14.91 40.87 10.65
CA LYS A 210 -14.83 40.90 12.12
C LYS A 210 -16.19 40.98 12.81
N SER A 211 -17.28 40.91 12.05
CA SER A 211 -18.64 41.00 12.59
C SER A 211 -18.98 39.77 13.43
N ALA A 212 -19.76 39.98 14.48
CA ALA A 212 -20.30 38.86 15.26
C ALA A 212 -21.27 38.06 14.37
N VAL A 213 -20.99 36.77 14.19
CA VAL A 213 -21.90 35.84 13.51
C VAL A 213 -22.76 35.18 14.57
N ARG A 214 -24.06 35.00 14.30
CA ARG A 214 -24.96 34.26 15.18
C ARG A 214 -25.33 32.92 14.59
N ILE A 215 -25.34 31.89 15.43
CA ILE A 215 -25.70 30.52 15.07
C ILE A 215 -27.15 30.25 15.49
N PRO A 216 -28.01 29.80 14.57
CA PRO A 216 -29.30 29.23 14.93
C PRO A 216 -29.14 27.92 15.71
N VAL A 217 -29.73 27.88 16.89
CA VAL A 217 -29.79 26.69 17.75
C VAL A 217 -31.15 26.03 17.63
N ASP A 218 -31.32 24.85 18.21
CA ASP A 218 -32.57 24.08 18.14
C ASP A 218 -33.79 24.89 18.62
N ALA A 219 -33.62 25.74 19.63
CA ALA A 219 -34.65 26.61 20.18
C ALA A 219 -35.15 27.67 19.19
N CYS A 220 -34.42 27.93 18.10
CA CYS A 220 -34.86 28.79 17.00
C CYS A 220 -35.92 28.12 16.12
N PHE A 221 -36.07 26.79 16.19
CA PHE A 221 -36.93 26.01 15.29
C PHE A 221 -38.10 25.40 16.07
N ASP A 222 -39.26 26.04 16.00
CA ASP A 222 -40.48 25.54 16.64
C ASP A 222 -41.21 24.50 15.76
N LEU A 223 -42.23 23.84 16.31
CA LEU A 223 -43.05 22.91 15.53
C LEU A 223 -43.76 23.65 14.40
N ILE A 224 -43.92 22.96 13.28
CA ILE A 224 -44.61 23.52 12.12
C ILE A 224 -46.08 23.63 12.40
N ASP A 225 -46.64 24.77 12.01
CA ASP A 225 -48.07 24.96 11.99
C ASP A 225 -48.63 24.11 10.84
N ILE A 226 -49.30 23.01 11.20
CA ILE A 226 -49.87 22.05 10.23
C ILE A 226 -51.02 22.71 9.45
N GLU A 227 -51.72 23.68 10.03
CA GLU A 227 -52.88 24.35 9.44
C GLU A 227 -52.44 25.38 8.38
N ASN A 228 -51.39 26.16 8.68
CA ASN A 228 -50.91 27.22 7.77
C ASN A 228 -49.67 26.82 6.95
N GLY A 229 -49.04 25.68 7.27
CA GLY A 229 -47.77 25.23 6.68
C GLY A 229 -46.60 26.19 6.94
N LEU A 230 -46.76 27.09 7.91
CA LEU A 230 -45.74 28.05 8.31
C LEU A 230 -44.68 27.35 9.17
N VAL A 231 -43.43 27.71 8.92
CA VAL A 231 -42.26 27.21 9.63
C VAL A 231 -41.84 28.30 10.62
N PRO A 232 -42.36 28.31 11.86
CA PRO A 232 -42.02 29.36 12.83
C PRO A 232 -40.53 29.26 13.19
N CYS A 233 -39.80 30.33 12.88
CA CYS A 233 -38.39 30.48 13.26
C CYS A 233 -38.23 31.69 14.17
N ASP A 234 -37.72 31.47 15.38
CA ASP A 234 -37.40 32.53 16.34
C ASP A 234 -35.89 32.82 16.32
N TRP A 235 -35.48 33.72 15.43
CA TRP A 235 -34.08 34.13 15.28
C TRP A 235 -33.55 34.93 16.47
N SER A 236 -34.40 35.39 17.39
CA SER A 236 -33.95 36.08 18.61
C SER A 236 -33.20 35.14 19.57
N ARG A 237 -33.45 33.82 19.47
CA ARG A 237 -32.84 32.77 20.29
C ARG A 237 -31.50 32.27 19.78
N THR A 238 -30.99 32.89 18.70
CA THR A 238 -29.67 32.57 18.16
C THR A 238 -28.57 32.84 19.18
N GLN A 239 -27.49 32.05 19.12
CA GLN A 239 -26.33 32.20 20.00
C GLN A 239 -25.17 32.88 19.28
N VAL A 240 -24.31 33.58 20.03
CA VAL A 240 -23.10 34.20 19.47
C VAL A 240 -22.11 33.11 19.08
N TYR A 241 -21.67 33.10 17.82
CA TYR A 241 -20.59 32.24 17.36
C TYR A 241 -19.25 32.83 17.83
N PRO A 242 -18.42 32.12 18.62
CA PRO A 242 -17.12 32.64 18.99
C PRO A 242 -16.28 32.95 17.75
N LEU A 243 -15.84 34.20 17.61
CA LEU A 243 -15.07 34.66 16.44
C LEU A 243 -13.78 33.85 16.23
N VAL A 244 -13.15 33.42 17.33
CA VAL A 244 -11.95 32.57 17.33
C VAL A 244 -12.26 31.23 16.66
N GLU A 245 -13.37 30.58 17.03
CA GLU A 245 -13.81 29.31 16.47
C GLU A 245 -14.21 29.44 15.00
N CYS A 246 -14.96 30.49 14.67
CA CYS A 246 -15.33 30.83 13.30
C CYS A 246 -14.08 31.01 12.41
N THR A 247 -13.12 31.81 12.87
CA THR A 247 -11.86 32.09 12.17
C THR A 247 -11.04 30.82 11.98
N ALA A 248 -10.87 30.03 13.03
CA ALA A 248 -10.09 28.79 12.98
C ALA A 248 -10.71 27.77 12.01
N ARG A 249 -12.04 27.62 12.03
CA ARG A 249 -12.75 26.71 11.13
C ARG A 249 -12.66 27.14 9.66
N ILE A 250 -12.89 28.42 9.35
CA ILE A 250 -12.72 28.95 7.98
C ILE A 250 -11.27 28.78 7.52
N ALA A 251 -10.30 29.18 8.35
CA ALA A 251 -8.89 29.06 8.01
C ALA A 251 -8.47 27.60 7.78
N TYR A 252 -8.96 26.65 8.58
CA TYR A 252 -8.66 25.24 8.37
C TYR A 252 -9.21 24.71 7.04
N ASP A 253 -10.46 25.09 6.69
CA ASP A 253 -11.09 24.68 5.43
C ASP A 253 -10.37 25.28 4.22
N LEU A 254 -10.02 26.58 4.27
CA LEU A 254 -9.21 27.27 3.26
C LEU A 254 -7.80 26.65 3.15
N GLY A 255 -7.15 26.35 4.27
CA GLY A 255 -5.85 25.69 4.29
C GLY A 255 -5.90 24.32 3.62
N SER A 256 -6.96 23.55 3.86
CA SER A 256 -7.17 22.22 3.28
C SER A 256 -7.33 22.28 1.77
N ILE A 257 -8.09 23.24 1.23
CA ILE A 257 -8.26 23.38 -0.21
C ILE A 257 -7.04 23.96 -0.90
N TYR A 258 -6.35 24.94 -0.32
CA TYR A 258 -5.08 25.41 -0.88
C TYR A 258 -4.03 24.31 -0.90
N PHE A 259 -4.00 23.44 0.12
CA PHE A 259 -3.11 22.28 0.13
C PHE A 259 -3.45 21.31 -1.01
N TYR A 260 -4.75 21.05 -1.22
CA TYR A 260 -5.25 20.24 -2.32
C TYR A 260 -4.91 20.84 -3.71
N GLU A 261 -5.05 22.17 -3.86
CA GLU A 261 -4.69 22.92 -5.07
C GLU A 261 -3.17 23.13 -5.24
N GLN A 262 -2.35 22.57 -4.34
CA GLN A 262 -0.88 22.71 -4.32
C GLN A 262 -0.39 24.16 -4.11
N ASN A 263 -1.26 25.06 -3.65
CA ASN A 263 -0.90 26.39 -3.20
C ASN A 263 -0.42 26.34 -1.75
N TYR A 264 0.76 25.75 -1.57
CA TYR A 264 1.28 25.41 -0.26
C TYR A 264 1.64 26.63 0.62
N VAL A 265 1.91 27.79 0.01
CA VAL A 265 2.19 29.04 0.75
C VAL A 265 0.93 29.55 1.45
N ASN A 266 -0.18 29.63 0.73
CA ASN A 266 -1.46 30.04 1.32
C ASN A 266 -1.97 28.97 2.31
N ALA A 267 -1.79 27.68 1.99
CA ALA A 267 -2.11 26.59 2.90
C ALA A 267 -1.38 26.72 4.24
N TYR A 268 -0.06 26.94 4.20
CA TYR A 268 0.75 27.11 5.40
C TYR A 268 0.29 28.31 6.23
N THR A 269 0.04 29.45 5.58
CA THR A 269 -0.45 30.67 6.25
C THR A 269 -1.76 30.40 7.01
N MET A 270 -2.70 29.70 6.36
CA MET A 270 -3.98 29.36 6.97
C MET A 270 -3.84 28.37 8.13
N PHE A 271 -3.09 27.28 7.95
CA PHE A 271 -2.89 26.30 9.03
C PHE A 271 -2.13 26.89 10.22
N ARG A 272 -1.19 27.80 9.99
CA ARG A 272 -0.49 28.50 11.07
C ARG A 272 -1.46 29.39 11.86
N ARG A 273 -2.37 30.10 11.18
CA ARG A 273 -3.44 30.87 11.83
C ARG A 273 -4.30 29.98 12.74
N VAL A 274 -4.64 28.76 12.31
CA VAL A 274 -5.36 27.80 13.17
C VAL A 274 -4.51 27.36 14.36
N HIS A 275 -3.23 27.06 14.14
CA HIS A 275 -2.30 26.65 15.19
C HIS A 275 -2.16 27.73 16.27
N ASP A 276 -2.03 29.00 15.88
CA ASP A 276 -1.90 30.13 16.80
C ASP A 276 -3.16 30.31 17.66
N LEU A 277 -4.34 29.98 17.11
CA LEU A 277 -5.63 30.04 17.81
C LEU A 277 -5.94 28.77 18.64
N LYS A 278 -5.20 27.66 18.45
CA LYS A 278 -5.50 26.34 19.03
C LYS A 278 -5.64 26.36 20.56
N SER A 279 -4.92 27.23 21.25
CA SER A 279 -4.96 27.38 22.71
C SER A 279 -6.25 28.02 23.24
N GLN A 280 -7.02 28.68 22.38
CA GLN A 280 -8.27 29.40 22.72
C GLN A 280 -9.51 28.65 22.24
N LEU A 281 -9.34 27.46 21.64
CA LEU A 281 -10.42 26.65 21.09
C LEU A 281 -10.77 25.52 22.07
N GLU A 282 -12.06 25.19 22.13
CA GLU A 282 -12.50 23.98 22.80
C GLU A 282 -11.94 22.72 22.11
N PRO A 283 -11.63 21.66 22.86
CA PRO A 283 -11.15 20.41 22.29
C PRO A 283 -12.12 19.85 21.25
N SER A 284 -11.65 19.68 20.01
CA SER A 284 -12.47 19.22 18.91
C SER A 284 -11.68 18.36 17.93
N ASN A 285 -12.35 17.35 17.37
CA ASN A 285 -11.81 16.49 16.30
C ASN A 285 -11.73 17.21 14.94
N TYR A 286 -12.27 18.44 14.85
CA TYR A 286 -12.31 19.22 13.62
C TYR A 286 -10.92 19.46 13.02
N PHE A 287 -9.92 19.68 13.88
CA PHE A 287 -8.54 20.01 13.49
C PHE A 287 -7.58 18.81 13.60
N SER A 288 -8.10 17.59 13.62
CA SER A 288 -7.31 16.37 13.90
C SER A 288 -6.12 16.15 12.96
N SER A 289 -6.19 16.64 11.71
CA SER A 289 -5.09 16.52 10.74
C SER A 289 -4.15 17.73 10.69
N LEU A 290 -4.37 18.77 11.51
CA LEU A 290 -3.61 20.03 11.46
C LEU A 290 -2.09 19.80 11.62
N ASP A 291 -1.69 19.01 12.60
CA ASP A 291 -0.28 18.77 12.91
C ASP A 291 0.41 18.02 11.74
N GLY A 292 -0.33 17.14 11.05
CA GLY A 292 0.14 16.46 9.84
C GLY A 292 0.35 17.42 8.66
N TYR A 293 -0.60 18.33 8.42
CA TYR A 293 -0.45 19.37 7.40
C TYR A 293 0.74 20.29 7.69
N LEU A 294 0.86 20.79 8.91
CA LEU A 294 1.98 21.67 9.29
C LEU A 294 3.32 20.96 9.14
N THR A 295 3.41 19.69 9.55
CA THR A 295 4.62 18.87 9.37
C THR A 295 5.00 18.75 7.89
N SER A 296 4.02 18.50 7.01
CA SER A 296 4.27 18.41 5.56
C SER A 296 4.74 19.73 4.93
N LEU A 297 4.35 20.87 5.53
CA LEU A 297 4.63 22.22 5.04
C LEU A 297 5.85 22.87 5.69
N GLN A 298 6.54 22.19 6.61
CA GLN A 298 7.72 22.72 7.33
C GLN A 298 8.82 23.27 6.40
N SER A 299 8.93 22.73 5.18
CA SER A 299 9.94 23.17 4.21
C SER A 299 9.68 24.56 3.59
N ILE A 300 8.48 25.11 3.76
CA ILE A 300 8.05 26.41 3.20
C ILE A 300 8.36 27.57 4.16
N ASN A 301 8.72 27.27 5.41
CA ASN A 301 9.12 28.28 6.38
C ASN A 301 10.46 28.94 5.95
N PRO A 302 10.47 30.24 5.59
CA PRO A 302 11.69 30.95 5.19
C PRO A 302 12.61 31.25 6.39
N SER A 303 12.12 31.11 7.63
CA SER A 303 12.83 31.56 8.84
C SER A 303 13.71 30.51 9.53
N MET A 304 13.87 29.31 8.94
CA MET A 304 14.79 28.29 9.46
C MET A 304 15.82 27.86 8.42
N GLU A 305 16.82 28.71 8.19
CA GLU A 305 18.06 28.37 7.47
C GLU A 305 19.00 27.46 8.29
N GLN A 306 18.77 27.29 9.59
CA GLN A 306 19.66 26.56 10.50
C GLN A 306 19.57 25.02 10.43
N SER A 307 18.86 24.41 9.48
CA SER A 307 18.70 22.95 9.48
C SER A 307 18.69 22.28 8.10
N LEU A 308 19.40 22.80 7.09
CA LEU A 308 19.54 22.10 5.80
C LEU A 308 19.98 20.63 5.98
N LEU A 309 20.89 20.35 6.91
CA LEU A 309 21.33 19.00 7.24
C LEU A 309 20.23 18.16 7.91
N THR A 310 19.44 18.76 8.82
CA THR A 310 18.33 18.10 9.52
C THR A 310 17.15 17.84 8.58
N LYS A 311 16.82 18.79 7.70
CA LYS A 311 15.82 18.67 6.61
C LYS A 311 16.23 17.60 5.60
N THR A 312 17.51 17.52 5.23
CA THR A 312 18.03 16.45 4.38
C THR A 312 17.89 15.10 5.10
N LYS A 313 18.32 14.99 6.35
CA LYS A 313 18.20 13.76 7.14
C LYS A 313 16.75 13.29 7.28
N GLU A 314 15.81 14.17 7.64
CA GLU A 314 14.38 13.85 7.77
C GLU A 314 13.77 13.33 6.45
N ARG A 315 14.14 13.96 5.32
CA ARG A 315 13.71 13.52 3.99
C ARG A 315 14.27 12.16 3.60
N PHE A 316 15.52 11.88 3.99
CA PHE A 316 16.10 10.54 3.86
C PHE A 316 15.37 9.50 4.71
N LEU A 317 15.00 9.81 5.97
CA LEU A 317 14.21 8.90 6.82
C LEU A 317 12.87 8.50 6.20
N MET A 318 12.26 9.38 5.40
CA MET A 318 11.03 9.09 4.65
C MET A 318 11.26 8.28 3.36
N GLY A 319 12.51 8.12 2.91
CA GLY A 319 12.89 7.49 1.64
C GLY A 319 12.69 8.41 0.44
N ILE A 320 12.84 9.73 0.63
CA ILE A 320 12.62 10.77 -0.39
C ILE A 320 13.79 11.77 -0.34
N PRO A 321 14.98 11.42 -0.84
CA PRO A 321 16.15 12.26 -0.71
C PRO A 321 15.98 13.54 -1.56
N PRO A 322 16.55 14.69 -1.15
CA PRO A 322 16.47 15.92 -1.93
C PRO A 322 17.03 15.74 -3.36
N PRO A 323 16.47 16.43 -4.38
CA PRO A 323 16.91 16.29 -5.78
C PRO A 323 18.39 16.61 -6.03
N ARG A 324 19.05 17.35 -5.12
CA ARG A 324 20.46 17.74 -5.19
C ARG A 324 21.32 17.09 -4.11
N ALA A 325 20.85 16.01 -3.47
CA ALA A 325 21.63 15.30 -2.46
C ALA A 325 22.94 14.79 -3.09
N SER A 326 24.06 15.18 -2.49
CA SER A 326 25.39 14.78 -2.91
C SER A 326 25.67 13.33 -2.50
N VAL A 327 26.65 12.70 -3.15
CA VAL A 327 27.12 11.35 -2.82
C VAL A 327 27.53 11.24 -1.34
N GLU A 328 28.17 12.27 -0.78
CA GLU A 328 28.56 12.28 0.64
C GLU A 328 27.35 12.38 1.58
N ASP A 329 26.25 13.01 1.15
CA ASP A 329 25.00 13.01 1.92
C ASP A 329 24.44 11.58 2.06
N TYR A 330 24.44 10.78 0.99
CA TYR A 330 24.03 9.37 1.06
C TYR A 330 24.95 8.57 1.99
N ILE A 331 26.27 8.71 1.84
CA ILE A 331 27.25 7.97 2.66
C ILE A 331 27.11 8.33 4.13
N SER A 332 27.08 9.62 4.47
CA SER A 332 27.04 10.10 5.85
C SER A 332 25.74 9.71 6.55
N ILE A 333 24.59 9.94 5.91
CA ILE A 333 23.27 9.67 6.49
C ILE A 333 23.03 8.16 6.64
N LEU A 334 23.37 7.36 5.63
CA LEU A 334 23.18 5.90 5.70
C LEU A 334 24.15 5.23 6.67
N ALA A 335 25.37 5.76 6.83
CA ALA A 335 26.31 5.31 7.85
C ALA A 335 25.77 5.55 9.25
N GLU A 336 25.32 6.78 9.53
CA GLU A 336 24.72 7.14 10.81
C GLU A 336 23.48 6.28 11.11
N ASP A 337 22.62 6.07 10.11
CA ASP A 337 21.41 5.27 10.28
C ASP A 337 21.69 3.77 10.46
N ASN A 338 22.78 3.23 9.91
CA ASN A 338 23.19 1.83 10.17
C ASN A 338 23.38 1.57 11.67
N GLU A 339 23.87 2.57 12.40
CA GLU A 339 24.03 2.53 13.85
C GLU A 339 22.72 2.85 14.59
N ARG A 340 22.08 3.98 14.24
CA ARG A 340 20.95 4.51 15.01
C ARG A 340 19.62 3.83 14.75
N LYS A 341 19.46 3.22 13.58
CA LYS A 341 18.26 2.48 13.18
C LYS A 341 16.99 3.32 13.11
N GLU A 342 17.11 4.60 12.78
CA GLU A 342 16.00 5.56 12.70
C GLU A 342 15.14 5.32 11.44
N MET A 343 15.74 4.90 10.32
CA MET A 343 15.05 4.63 9.07
C MET A 343 14.55 3.18 8.99
N THR A 344 13.31 3.02 8.50
CA THR A 344 12.76 1.70 8.21
C THR A 344 13.41 1.07 6.97
N MET A 345 13.47 -0.26 6.91
CA MET A 345 13.95 -0.94 5.69
C MET A 345 13.08 -0.64 4.47
N ALA A 346 11.78 -0.41 4.65
CA ALA A 346 10.90 -0.02 3.54
C ALA A 346 11.30 1.34 2.95
N ALA A 347 11.63 2.33 3.79
CA ALA A 347 12.13 3.61 3.32
C ALA A 347 13.47 3.48 2.59
N ARG A 348 14.36 2.61 3.09
CA ARG A 348 15.64 2.27 2.46
C ARG A 348 15.49 1.61 1.08
N TYR A 349 14.54 0.70 0.89
CA TYR A 349 14.26 0.11 -0.43
C TYR A 349 13.68 1.14 -1.40
N ARG A 350 12.84 2.07 -0.93
CA ARG A 350 12.40 3.20 -1.77
C ARG A 350 13.56 4.09 -2.24
N LEU A 351 14.63 4.21 -1.46
CA LEU A 351 15.85 4.89 -1.92
C LEU A 351 16.51 4.13 -3.08
N GLU A 352 16.56 2.79 -3.03
CA GLU A 352 17.07 1.98 -4.14
C GLU A 352 16.22 2.15 -5.40
N GLU A 353 14.89 2.04 -5.28
CA GLU A 353 13.95 2.12 -6.41
C GLU A 353 13.93 3.49 -7.11
N ARG A 354 14.32 4.57 -6.41
CA ARG A 354 14.34 5.92 -6.96
C ARG A 354 15.50 6.20 -7.90
N HIS A 355 16.56 5.42 -7.82
CA HIS A 355 17.75 5.63 -8.63
C HIS A 355 17.81 4.63 -9.77
N GLU A 356 18.37 5.06 -10.90
CA GLU A 356 18.62 4.18 -12.03
C GLU A 356 19.56 3.04 -11.60
N VAL A 357 19.20 1.81 -11.97
CA VAL A 357 19.95 0.60 -11.62
C VAL A 357 21.39 0.74 -12.14
N GLY A 358 22.36 0.64 -11.23
CA GLY A 358 23.78 0.77 -11.54
C GLY A 358 24.35 2.20 -11.45
N SER A 359 23.53 3.23 -11.20
CA SER A 359 24.01 4.57 -10.88
C SER A 359 24.84 4.59 -9.58
N GLN A 360 25.63 5.65 -9.38
CA GLN A 360 26.51 5.75 -8.21
C GLN A 360 25.72 5.76 -6.90
N GLN A 361 24.65 6.55 -6.82
CA GLN A 361 23.76 6.61 -5.66
C GLN A 361 23.07 5.27 -5.41
N TYR A 362 22.59 4.60 -6.47
CA TYR A 362 22.00 3.26 -6.36
C TYR A 362 22.97 2.27 -5.70
N LYS A 363 24.22 2.20 -6.18
CA LYS A 363 25.26 1.30 -5.64
C LYS A 363 25.59 1.58 -4.17
N ILE A 364 25.61 2.86 -3.79
CA ILE A 364 25.81 3.27 -2.40
C ILE A 364 24.65 2.78 -1.54
N VAL A 365 23.41 3.08 -1.92
CA VAL A 365 22.23 2.66 -1.17
C VAL A 365 22.20 1.13 -1.02
N CYS A 366 22.43 0.37 -2.09
CA CYS A 366 22.49 -1.10 -2.03
C CYS A 366 23.58 -1.61 -1.08
N SER A 367 24.77 -1.00 -1.09
CA SER A 367 25.88 -1.42 -0.21
C SER A 367 25.59 -1.13 1.26
N PHE A 368 25.01 0.04 1.57
CA PHE A 368 24.64 0.39 2.94
C PHE A 368 23.42 -0.40 3.43
N ASN A 369 22.47 -0.74 2.55
CA ASN A 369 21.34 -1.61 2.88
C ASN A 369 21.77 -3.07 3.07
N LEU A 370 22.77 -3.53 2.31
CA LEU A 370 23.41 -4.82 2.53
C LEU A 370 23.99 -4.91 3.95
N VAL A 371 24.82 -3.93 4.33
CA VAL A 371 25.35 -3.84 5.70
C VAL A 371 24.23 -3.80 6.73
N ARG A 372 23.17 -3.00 6.48
CA ARG A 372 22.04 -2.92 7.39
C ARG A 372 21.34 -4.26 7.60
N CYS A 373 21.00 -4.96 6.52
CA CYS A 373 20.37 -6.27 6.58
C CYS A 373 21.24 -7.28 7.36
N LEU A 374 22.57 -7.23 7.18
CA LEU A 374 23.50 -8.07 7.94
C LEU A 374 23.49 -7.77 9.44
N LEU A 375 23.52 -6.49 9.80
CA LEU A 375 23.47 -6.06 11.21
C LEU A 375 22.13 -6.42 11.88
N ASP A 376 21.06 -6.56 11.09
CA ASP A 376 19.72 -6.94 11.54
C ASP A 376 19.45 -8.46 11.43
N GLY A 377 20.36 -9.25 10.85
CA GLY A 377 20.18 -10.69 10.63
C GLY A 377 19.08 -11.03 9.60
N ARG A 378 18.83 -10.14 8.64
CA ARG A 378 17.83 -10.27 7.58
C ARG A 378 18.43 -10.86 6.30
N PRO A 379 17.60 -11.45 5.41
CA PRO A 379 18.06 -11.85 4.08
C PRO A 379 18.64 -10.65 3.31
N THR A 380 19.75 -10.89 2.61
CA THR A 380 20.53 -9.88 1.91
C THR A 380 20.39 -10.00 0.41
N ASN A 381 20.16 -8.89 -0.28
CA ASN A 381 20.39 -8.80 -1.73
C ASN A 381 21.85 -8.37 -1.96
N THR A 382 22.62 -9.17 -2.69
CA THR A 382 24.04 -8.91 -2.97
C THR A 382 24.26 -8.16 -4.29
N GLN A 383 23.20 -7.94 -5.07
CA GLN A 383 23.29 -7.25 -6.36
C GLN A 383 23.78 -5.81 -6.13
N TYR A 384 24.94 -5.46 -6.69
CA TYR A 384 25.62 -4.16 -6.53
C TYR A 384 26.04 -3.77 -5.10
N GLY A 385 25.69 -4.57 -4.08
CA GLY A 385 26.01 -4.29 -2.68
C GLY A 385 27.51 -4.41 -2.33
N PHE A 386 28.32 -4.96 -3.24
CA PHE A 386 29.78 -5.04 -3.06
C PHE A 386 30.53 -3.79 -3.53
N ASP A 387 29.91 -2.92 -4.35
CA ASP A 387 30.60 -1.81 -5.00
C ASP A 387 31.09 -0.74 -3.99
N TYR A 388 30.35 -0.52 -2.90
CA TYR A 388 30.69 0.42 -1.81
C TYR A 388 30.76 -0.26 -0.44
N LEU A 389 30.91 -1.59 -0.41
CA LEU A 389 30.92 -2.35 0.85
C LEU A 389 32.08 -1.92 1.76
N GLU A 390 33.26 -1.68 1.21
CA GLU A 390 34.43 -1.20 1.97
C GLU A 390 34.12 0.13 2.67
N THR A 391 33.55 1.08 1.93
CA THR A 391 33.15 2.38 2.45
C THR A 391 32.08 2.25 3.54
N ALA A 392 31.08 1.39 3.34
CA ALA A 392 30.03 1.17 4.32
C ALA A 392 30.57 0.55 5.62
N LEU A 393 31.52 -0.39 5.53
CA LEU A 393 32.16 -1.00 6.69
C LEU A 393 33.11 -0.06 7.43
N GLN A 394 33.91 0.73 6.72
CA GLN A 394 34.81 1.73 7.32
C GLN A 394 34.07 2.79 8.15
N ARG A 395 32.81 3.07 7.80
CA ARG A 395 31.98 4.06 8.48
C ARG A 395 31.21 3.52 9.69
N LEU A 396 31.29 2.22 9.99
CA LEU A 396 30.73 1.64 11.21
C LEU A 396 31.65 1.88 12.41
N LYS A 397 31.17 2.56 13.45
CA LYS A 397 31.93 2.83 14.68
C LYS A 397 31.74 1.77 15.76
N GLN A 398 30.57 1.14 15.81
CA GLN A 398 30.22 0.16 16.84
C GLN A 398 29.59 -1.09 16.23
N VAL A 399 30.18 -2.26 16.50
CA VAL A 399 29.69 -3.56 16.06
C VAL A 399 29.70 -4.51 17.26
N THR A 400 28.56 -5.13 17.56
CA THR A 400 28.48 -6.14 18.63
C THR A 400 29.18 -7.44 18.22
N PRO A 401 29.66 -8.28 19.16
CA PRO A 401 30.29 -9.56 18.82
C PRO A 401 29.41 -10.47 17.94
N LYS A 402 28.08 -10.46 18.17
CA LYS A 402 27.11 -11.20 17.35
C LYS A 402 27.04 -10.66 15.93
N GLN A 403 27.01 -9.34 15.75
CA GLN A 403 27.02 -8.71 14.43
C GLN A 403 28.34 -8.95 13.70
N GLN A 404 29.46 -8.90 14.43
CA GLN A 404 30.78 -9.21 13.88
C GLN A 404 30.85 -10.65 13.39
N LEU A 405 30.23 -11.59 14.11
CA LEU A 405 30.10 -12.98 13.66
C LEU A 405 29.25 -13.10 12.38
N LEU A 406 28.13 -12.37 12.29
CA LEU A 406 27.28 -12.34 11.08
C LEU A 406 28.02 -11.76 9.87
N LEU A 407 28.75 -10.65 10.06
CA LEU A 407 29.61 -10.03 9.04
C LEU A 407 30.70 -11.00 8.58
N ASN A 408 31.40 -11.65 9.52
CA ASN A 408 32.43 -12.65 9.23
C ASN A 408 31.86 -13.84 8.45
N SER A 409 30.70 -14.36 8.85
CA SER A 409 30.03 -15.48 8.17
C SER A 409 29.58 -15.09 6.76
N PHE A 410 28.96 -13.91 6.61
CA PHE A 410 28.54 -13.42 5.31
C PHE A 410 29.72 -13.24 4.35
N LEU A 411 30.81 -12.64 4.83
CA LEU A 411 32.02 -12.51 4.03
C LEU A 411 32.53 -13.90 3.68
N LYS A 412 32.76 -14.80 4.65
CA LYS A 412 33.23 -16.17 4.35
C LYS A 412 32.38 -16.89 3.29
N ILE A 413 31.06 -16.82 3.37
CA ILE A 413 30.15 -17.47 2.40
C ILE A 413 30.30 -16.86 1.01
N ASN A 414 30.35 -15.53 0.90
CA ASN A 414 30.47 -14.86 -0.39
C ASN A 414 31.90 -14.89 -0.95
N PHE A 415 32.92 -15.02 -0.09
CA PHE A 415 34.32 -15.27 -0.44
C PHE A 415 34.47 -16.58 -1.24
N TYR A 416 33.67 -17.61 -0.96
CA TYR A 416 33.70 -18.85 -1.74
C TYR A 416 33.15 -18.68 -3.17
N ASN A 417 32.24 -17.72 -3.38
CA ASN A 417 31.55 -17.55 -4.66
C ASN A 417 32.18 -16.48 -5.57
N LEU A 418 32.90 -15.50 -5.00
CA LEU A 418 33.41 -14.31 -5.72
C LEU A 418 34.84 -14.46 -6.27
N THR A 419 35.62 -15.50 -5.91
CA THR A 419 37.03 -15.59 -6.35
C THR A 419 37.20 -16.20 -7.73
N LYS A 420 36.76 -15.49 -8.78
CA LYS A 420 37.18 -15.79 -10.17
C LYS A 420 38.30 -14.87 -10.67
N SER A 421 38.53 -13.70 -10.07
CA SER A 421 39.62 -12.79 -10.44
C SER A 421 40.57 -12.41 -9.28
N LEU A 422 41.85 -12.20 -9.60
CA LEU A 422 42.90 -11.76 -8.66
C LEU A 422 42.62 -10.35 -8.09
N GLN A 423 41.96 -9.48 -8.86
CA GLN A 423 41.54 -8.14 -8.42
C GLN A 423 40.49 -8.19 -7.30
N GLU A 424 39.54 -9.12 -7.38
CA GLU A 424 38.54 -9.32 -6.34
C GLU A 424 39.19 -9.88 -5.06
N GLN A 425 40.15 -10.80 -5.18
CA GLN A 425 40.93 -11.28 -4.02
C GLN A 425 41.68 -10.14 -3.31
N LEU A 426 42.35 -9.25 -4.06
CA LEU A 426 43.06 -8.10 -3.49
C LEU A 426 42.13 -7.07 -2.82
N ARG A 427 40.95 -6.84 -3.39
CA ARG A 427 39.91 -6.00 -2.74
C ARG A 427 39.37 -6.65 -1.47
N LEU A 428 39.25 -7.97 -1.45
CA LEU A 428 38.75 -8.74 -0.31
C LEU A 428 39.76 -8.86 0.84
N ASP A 429 41.06 -8.95 0.55
CA ASP A 429 42.13 -8.85 1.57
C ASP A 429 42.13 -7.46 2.24
N LYS A 430 41.73 -6.40 1.52
CA LYS A 430 41.47 -5.08 2.11
C LYS A 430 40.18 -5.03 2.93
N LEU A 431 39.24 -5.94 2.76
CA LEU A 431 38.05 -5.97 3.62
C LEU A 431 38.31 -6.73 4.93
N ALA A 432 39.24 -7.69 4.91
CA ALA A 432 39.63 -8.52 6.05
C ALA A 432 40.02 -7.71 7.30
N HIS A 433 40.82 -6.64 7.13
CA HIS A 433 41.31 -5.84 8.25
C HIS A 433 40.22 -5.00 8.93
N LEU A 434 39.11 -4.73 8.24
CA LEU A 434 38.00 -3.90 8.75
C LEU A 434 37.01 -4.68 9.64
N VAL A 435 37.05 -6.02 9.62
CA VAL A 435 36.07 -6.87 10.31
C VAL A 435 36.65 -7.45 11.61
N GLY A 436 37.92 -7.15 11.91
CA GLY A 436 38.58 -7.44 13.18
C GLY A 436 39.68 -8.52 13.11
N PRO A 437 40.48 -8.68 14.18
CA PRO A 437 41.71 -9.48 14.20
C PRO A 437 41.50 -10.99 14.00
N ASN A 438 40.27 -11.48 14.11
CA ASN A 438 39.92 -12.90 13.96
C ASN A 438 39.56 -13.29 12.51
N PHE A 439 39.63 -12.36 11.56
CA PHE A 439 39.40 -12.66 10.15
C PHE A 439 40.70 -13.06 9.46
N SER A 440 40.93 -14.37 9.31
CA SER A 440 41.98 -14.90 8.44
C SER A 440 41.40 -15.17 7.05
N THR A 441 41.99 -14.58 6.01
CA THR A 441 41.69 -14.97 4.62
C THR A 441 42.22 -16.38 4.39
N PRO A 442 41.44 -17.31 3.82
CA PRO A 442 41.95 -18.63 3.52
C PRO A 442 43.03 -18.49 2.44
N THR A 443 44.31 -18.61 2.82
CA THR A 443 45.41 -18.70 1.85
C THR A 443 45.15 -19.86 0.89
N TRP A 444 45.68 -19.76 -0.34
CA TRP A 444 45.62 -20.83 -1.34
C TRP A 444 46.08 -22.19 -0.77
N HIS A 445 47.04 -22.19 0.17
CA HIS A 445 47.52 -23.40 0.83
C HIS A 445 46.54 -23.95 1.88
N THR A 446 45.86 -23.10 2.65
CA THR A 446 44.77 -23.53 3.55
C THR A 446 43.53 -24.04 2.81
N ARG A 447 43.28 -23.64 1.56
CA ARG A 447 42.17 -24.18 0.74
C ARG A 447 42.30 -25.68 0.43
N LYS A 448 43.52 -26.22 0.37
CA LYS A 448 43.75 -27.67 0.16
C LYS A 448 43.73 -28.48 1.46
N GLN A 449 43.93 -27.85 2.61
CA GLN A 449 44.05 -28.55 3.90
C GLN A 449 42.84 -28.40 4.83
N GLN A 450 42.00 -27.38 4.65
CA GLN A 450 40.71 -27.29 5.34
C GLN A 450 39.57 -27.80 4.45
N THR A 451 39.48 -29.13 4.36
CA THR A 451 38.25 -29.84 4.05
C THR A 451 37.29 -29.75 5.24
N THR A 452 36.88 -28.54 5.64
CA THR A 452 35.66 -28.40 6.44
C THR A 452 34.48 -28.67 5.50
N PRO A 453 33.73 -29.78 5.67
CA PRO A 453 32.72 -30.16 4.72
C PRO A 453 31.59 -29.13 4.75
N ARG A 454 31.08 -28.77 3.56
CA ARG A 454 29.85 -27.98 3.35
C ARG A 454 28.61 -28.58 4.05
N SER A 455 28.73 -29.73 4.72
CA SER A 455 27.69 -30.35 5.54
C SER A 455 27.13 -29.40 6.59
N TYR A 456 27.96 -28.59 7.27
CA TYR A 456 27.51 -27.74 8.38
C TYR A 456 26.52 -26.62 8.00
N LEU A 457 26.48 -26.15 6.75
CA LEU A 457 25.56 -25.08 6.32
C LEU A 457 24.17 -25.60 5.91
N LEU A 458 24.04 -26.89 5.59
CA LEU A 458 22.77 -27.53 5.25
C LEU A 458 22.14 -28.24 6.46
N GLU A 459 22.82 -28.28 7.59
CA GLU A 459 22.33 -28.85 8.83
C GLU A 459 21.46 -27.85 9.62
N ARG A 460 20.13 -27.95 9.44
CA ARG A 460 19.22 -27.51 10.50
C ARG A 460 19.43 -28.42 11.72
N PRO A 461 19.59 -27.88 12.94
CA PRO A 461 19.92 -28.69 14.13
C PRO A 461 18.84 -29.72 14.51
N ASN A 462 17.61 -29.57 14.02
CA ASN A 462 16.45 -30.35 14.50
C ASN A 462 15.81 -31.28 13.44
N GLY A 463 16.51 -31.62 12.35
CA GLY A 463 16.00 -32.58 11.35
C GLY A 463 16.50 -34.01 11.59
N SER A 464 15.67 -35.02 11.30
CA SER A 464 16.14 -36.41 11.25
C SER A 464 17.28 -36.56 10.22
N ALA A 465 18.17 -37.53 10.42
CA ALA A 465 19.30 -37.77 9.50
C ALA A 465 18.84 -37.93 8.04
N GLN A 466 17.69 -38.57 7.83
CA GLN A 466 17.03 -38.69 6.52
C GLN A 466 16.64 -37.33 5.93
N PHE A 467 16.03 -36.45 6.72
CA PHE A 467 15.66 -35.10 6.27
C PHE A 467 16.89 -34.25 5.92
N LYS A 468 17.99 -34.40 6.68
CA LYS A 468 19.27 -33.75 6.38
C LYS A 468 19.85 -34.21 5.04
N CYS A 469 19.80 -35.51 4.76
CA CYS A 469 20.25 -36.06 3.47
C CYS A 469 19.33 -35.63 2.32
N GLN A 470 18.00 -35.65 2.50
CA GLN A 470 17.04 -35.14 1.51
C GLN A 470 17.29 -33.67 1.16
N THR A 471 17.54 -32.83 2.17
CA THR A 471 17.84 -31.41 1.98
C THR A 471 19.15 -31.22 1.20
N ARG A 472 20.19 -31.99 1.53
CA ARG A 472 21.48 -31.98 0.82
C ARG A 472 21.31 -32.43 -0.64
N LEU A 473 20.57 -33.51 -0.89
CA LEU A 473 20.26 -33.96 -2.25
C LEU A 473 19.47 -32.93 -3.03
N LEU A 474 18.53 -32.20 -2.42
CA LEU A 474 17.70 -31.22 -3.13
C LEU A 474 18.47 -29.94 -3.48
N HIS A 475 19.30 -29.43 -2.56
CA HIS A 475 19.92 -28.11 -2.69
C HIS A 475 21.38 -28.12 -3.15
N SER A 476 22.11 -29.23 -3.02
CA SER A 476 23.49 -29.32 -3.51
C SER A 476 23.54 -29.54 -5.03
N PHE A 477 24.52 -28.94 -5.68
CA PHE A 477 24.86 -29.17 -7.09
C PHE A 477 26.30 -29.69 -7.27
N GLU A 478 27.03 -29.92 -6.17
CA GLU A 478 28.40 -30.42 -6.23
C GLU A 478 28.41 -31.96 -6.22
N PRO A 479 29.05 -32.60 -7.21
CA PRO A 479 29.10 -34.06 -7.32
C PRO A 479 29.66 -34.73 -6.07
N GLU A 480 30.67 -34.15 -5.43
CA GLU A 480 31.30 -34.68 -4.21
C GLU A 480 30.33 -34.73 -3.03
N ILE A 481 29.54 -33.66 -2.83
CA ILE A 481 28.53 -33.60 -1.77
C ILE A 481 27.38 -34.55 -2.07
N LEU A 482 26.95 -34.63 -3.33
CA LEU A 482 25.90 -35.55 -3.73
C LEU A 482 26.35 -37.00 -3.51
N LEU A 483 27.57 -37.33 -3.93
CA LEU A 483 28.17 -38.65 -3.73
C LEU A 483 28.26 -39.00 -2.25
N GLN A 484 28.79 -38.09 -1.43
CA GLN A 484 28.86 -38.25 0.02
C GLN A 484 27.45 -38.46 0.62
N THR A 485 26.47 -37.68 0.18
CA THR A 485 25.09 -37.81 0.68
C THR A 485 24.44 -39.12 0.27
N ILE A 486 24.72 -39.63 -0.93
CA ILE A 486 24.27 -40.95 -1.40
C ILE A 486 24.92 -42.06 -0.55
N THR A 487 26.21 -41.95 -0.23
CA THR A 487 26.91 -42.93 0.63
C THR A 487 26.42 -42.92 2.08
N GLU A 488 25.95 -41.76 2.57
CA GLU A 488 25.42 -41.61 3.93
C GLU A 488 23.97 -42.12 4.06
N LEU A 489 23.26 -42.30 2.95
CA LEU A 489 21.90 -42.83 2.93
C LEU A 489 21.92 -44.36 2.92
N ASP A 490 21.08 -44.97 3.75
CA ASP A 490 20.84 -46.41 3.74
C ASP A 490 20.35 -46.84 2.35
N ASN A 491 21.09 -47.75 1.70
CA ASN A 491 20.80 -48.25 0.35
C ASN A 491 19.37 -48.79 0.22
N ALA A 492 18.78 -49.31 1.30
CA ALA A 492 17.40 -49.79 1.30
C ALA A 492 16.35 -48.67 1.22
N LYS A 493 16.68 -47.45 1.68
CA LYS A 493 15.76 -46.30 1.75
C LYS A 493 15.96 -45.31 0.59
N LEU A 494 17.11 -45.36 -0.06
CA LEU A 494 17.47 -44.48 -1.17
C LEU A 494 16.44 -44.49 -2.32
N PRO A 495 15.91 -45.63 -2.78
CA PRO A 495 14.94 -45.66 -3.89
C PRO A 495 13.63 -44.93 -3.54
N GLN A 496 13.14 -45.10 -2.32
CA GLN A 496 11.91 -44.44 -1.85
C GLN A 496 12.10 -42.93 -1.75
N ILE A 497 13.21 -42.49 -1.14
CA ILE A 497 13.58 -41.07 -1.04
C ILE A 497 13.73 -40.45 -2.43
N PHE A 498 14.29 -41.19 -3.37
CA PHE A 498 14.49 -40.71 -4.74
C PHE A 498 13.14 -40.52 -5.47
N ILE A 499 12.20 -41.45 -5.33
CA ILE A 499 10.84 -41.32 -5.90
C ILE A 499 10.11 -40.12 -5.29
N GLU A 500 10.28 -39.86 -3.99
CA GLU A 500 9.68 -38.69 -3.31
C GLU A 500 10.25 -37.36 -3.83
N LEU A 501 11.58 -37.28 -4.03
CA LEU A 501 12.25 -36.04 -4.43
C LEU A 501 12.20 -35.79 -5.95
N PHE A 502 12.19 -36.86 -6.73
CA PHE A 502 12.25 -36.88 -8.19
C PHE A 502 11.27 -37.93 -8.73
N PRO A 503 9.96 -37.64 -8.70
CA PRO A 503 8.94 -38.59 -9.15
C PRO A 503 9.18 -38.96 -10.62
N PRO A 504 9.10 -40.24 -10.99
CA PRO A 504 9.35 -40.68 -12.36
C PRO A 504 8.35 -40.04 -13.33
N SER A 505 8.85 -39.59 -14.49
CA SER A 505 7.99 -39.10 -15.56
C SER A 505 7.09 -40.23 -16.10
N ILE A 506 5.84 -39.88 -16.46
CA ILE A 506 4.83 -40.83 -16.97
C ILE A 506 5.31 -41.54 -18.26
N MET A 507 6.25 -40.94 -19.00
CA MET A 507 6.97 -41.59 -20.08
C MET A 507 8.40 -41.90 -19.64
N GLN A 508 8.79 -43.18 -19.71
CA GLN A 508 10.18 -43.61 -19.53
C GLN A 508 10.98 -43.16 -20.75
N SER A 509 11.97 -42.29 -20.54
CA SER A 509 12.87 -41.88 -21.60
C SER A 509 13.90 -42.99 -21.90
N PRO A 510 14.45 -43.08 -23.13
CA PRO A 510 15.47 -44.07 -23.47
C PRO A 510 16.70 -44.03 -22.54
N ILE A 511 17.06 -42.83 -22.06
CA ILE A 511 18.14 -42.67 -21.07
C ILE A 511 17.79 -43.32 -19.72
N ASP A 512 16.51 -43.37 -19.31
CA ASP A 512 16.11 -44.05 -18.07
C ASP A 512 16.34 -45.57 -18.14
N GLN A 513 16.17 -46.17 -19.32
CA GLN A 513 16.45 -47.59 -19.54
C GLN A 513 17.96 -47.87 -19.45
N SER A 514 18.80 -47.04 -20.08
CA SER A 514 20.26 -47.17 -20.00
C SER A 514 20.81 -46.83 -18.61
N LEU A 515 20.23 -45.87 -17.91
CA LEU A 515 20.58 -45.56 -16.51
C LEU A 515 20.22 -46.70 -15.56
N ASN A 516 19.11 -47.41 -15.80
CA ASN A 516 18.75 -48.60 -15.03
C ASN A 516 19.77 -49.73 -15.22
N MET A 517 20.39 -49.86 -16.40
CA MET A 517 21.49 -50.82 -16.60
C MET A 517 22.74 -50.44 -15.80
N ILE A 518 23.11 -49.15 -15.77
CA ILE A 518 24.24 -48.65 -14.95
C ILE A 518 23.95 -48.81 -13.45
N LEU A 519 22.70 -48.60 -13.02
CA LEU A 519 22.29 -48.82 -11.63
C LEU A 519 22.49 -50.27 -11.17
N ASN A 520 22.37 -51.23 -12.10
CA ASN A 520 22.57 -52.65 -11.80
C ASN A 520 24.05 -53.04 -11.70
N THR A 521 24.95 -52.33 -12.41
CA THR A 521 26.40 -52.64 -12.43
C THR A 521 27.17 -51.83 -11.39
N ASN A 522 26.82 -50.56 -11.20
CA ASN A 522 27.39 -49.68 -10.18
C ASN A 522 26.30 -48.75 -9.64
N HIS A 523 25.61 -49.24 -8.60
CA HIS A 523 24.48 -48.55 -7.98
C HIS A 523 24.81 -47.11 -7.59
N LEU A 524 25.97 -46.86 -6.98
CA LEU A 524 26.36 -45.52 -6.53
C LEU A 524 26.54 -44.55 -7.71
N LEU A 525 27.24 -44.99 -8.75
CA LEU A 525 27.47 -44.21 -9.96
C LEU A 525 26.16 -43.94 -10.69
N GLY A 526 25.32 -44.96 -10.87
CA GLY A 526 24.01 -44.81 -11.52
C GLY A 526 23.11 -43.81 -10.79
N GLN A 527 23.09 -43.84 -9.45
CA GLN A 527 22.29 -42.90 -8.65
C GLN A 527 22.81 -41.47 -8.77
N LEU A 528 24.13 -41.26 -8.73
CA LEU A 528 24.73 -39.94 -8.90
C LEU A 528 24.37 -39.32 -10.26
N ILE A 529 24.52 -40.09 -11.34
CA ILE A 529 24.21 -39.61 -12.69
C ILE A 529 22.71 -39.32 -12.82
N ARG A 530 21.85 -40.17 -12.27
CA ARG A 530 20.40 -39.94 -12.27
C ARG A 530 20.01 -38.66 -11.53
N ILE A 531 20.62 -38.38 -10.37
CA ILE A 531 20.40 -37.13 -9.63
C ILE A 531 20.83 -35.90 -10.46
N LEU A 532 22.01 -35.96 -11.08
CA LEU A 532 22.52 -34.85 -11.91
C LEU A 532 21.60 -34.59 -13.11
N HIS A 533 21.14 -35.65 -13.76
CA HIS A 533 20.23 -35.58 -14.90
C HIS A 533 18.86 -35.00 -14.54
N GLU A 534 18.23 -35.47 -13.47
CA GLU A 534 16.93 -34.94 -13.03
C GLU A 534 17.02 -33.49 -12.56
N LYS A 535 18.12 -33.10 -11.90
CA LYS A 535 18.38 -31.70 -11.56
C LYS A 535 18.56 -30.84 -12.81
N ALA A 536 19.22 -31.33 -13.85
CA ALA A 536 19.37 -30.62 -15.11
C ALA A 536 18.00 -30.41 -15.79
N LYS A 537 17.17 -31.45 -15.89
CA LYS A 537 15.78 -31.34 -16.39
C LYS A 537 14.98 -30.30 -15.62
N ARG A 538 15.03 -30.33 -14.29
CA ARG A 538 14.32 -29.37 -13.44
C ARG A 538 14.84 -27.94 -13.61
N ALA A 539 16.16 -27.76 -13.73
CA ALA A 539 16.76 -26.46 -14.04
C ALA A 539 16.26 -25.92 -15.39
N LYS A 540 16.10 -26.79 -16.41
CA LYS A 540 15.48 -26.41 -17.69
C LYS A 540 14.03 -25.96 -17.53
N LEU A 541 13.21 -26.69 -16.77
CA LEU A 541 11.81 -26.31 -16.54
C LEU A 541 11.65 -24.90 -15.92
N TYR A 542 12.64 -24.46 -15.15
CA TYR A 542 12.69 -23.10 -14.58
C TYR A 542 13.49 -22.09 -15.43
N ASN A 543 13.75 -22.40 -16.71
CA ASN A 543 14.53 -21.56 -17.64
C ASN A 543 15.97 -21.24 -17.17
N ASN A 544 16.55 -22.05 -16.28
CA ASN A 544 17.94 -21.91 -15.84
C ASN A 544 18.86 -22.78 -16.71
N HIS A 545 19.06 -22.36 -17.95
CA HIS A 545 19.84 -23.08 -18.96
C HIS A 545 21.32 -23.25 -18.57
N THR A 546 21.91 -22.24 -17.91
CA THR A 546 23.31 -22.28 -17.46
C THR A 546 23.54 -23.39 -16.44
N GLN A 547 22.66 -23.51 -15.44
CA GLN A 547 22.78 -24.57 -14.42
C GLN A 547 22.56 -25.96 -15.02
N SER A 548 21.59 -26.10 -15.93
CA SER A 548 21.36 -27.35 -16.66
C SER A 548 22.61 -27.80 -17.42
N ARG A 549 23.26 -26.88 -18.15
CA ARG A 549 24.49 -27.17 -18.91
C ARG A 549 25.64 -27.63 -18.01
N ILE A 550 25.83 -26.98 -16.87
CA ILE A 550 26.89 -27.36 -15.91
C ILE A 550 26.65 -28.77 -15.40
N LEU A 551 25.42 -29.11 -14.99
CA LEU A 551 25.08 -30.41 -14.43
C LEU A 551 25.26 -31.56 -15.44
N LEU A 552 24.87 -31.34 -16.70
CA LEU A 552 25.07 -32.33 -17.75
C LEU A 552 26.54 -32.49 -18.11
N SER A 553 27.29 -31.38 -18.16
CA SER A 553 28.73 -31.42 -18.40
C SER A 553 29.43 -32.23 -17.31
N GLN A 554 29.06 -32.02 -16.05
CA GLN A 554 29.57 -32.81 -14.94
C GLN A 554 29.21 -34.30 -15.07
N ALA A 555 27.97 -34.63 -15.44
CA ALA A 555 27.57 -36.02 -15.64
C ALA A 555 28.36 -36.68 -16.79
N ILE A 556 28.59 -35.95 -17.88
CA ILE A 556 29.42 -36.39 -19.01
C ILE A 556 30.86 -36.60 -18.55
N ASP A 557 31.48 -35.62 -17.90
CA ASP A 557 32.87 -35.68 -17.44
C ASP A 557 33.13 -36.85 -16.47
N ILE A 558 32.13 -37.21 -15.66
CA ILE A 558 32.20 -38.38 -14.76
C ILE A 558 32.17 -39.70 -15.54
N LEU A 559 31.39 -39.79 -16.61
CA LEU A 559 31.20 -41.03 -17.39
C LEU A 559 32.20 -41.18 -18.54
N SER A 560 32.72 -40.08 -19.09
CA SER A 560 33.66 -40.09 -20.21
C SER A 560 34.92 -40.92 -19.97
N PRO A 561 35.52 -41.01 -18.77
CA PRO A 561 36.64 -41.93 -18.55
C PRO A 561 36.25 -43.43 -18.59
N LEU A 562 34.97 -43.73 -18.37
CA LEU A 562 34.46 -45.10 -18.18
C LEU A 562 33.78 -45.68 -19.45
N HIS A 563 33.49 -44.85 -20.45
CA HIS A 563 32.69 -45.26 -21.61
C HIS A 563 33.31 -46.37 -22.48
N HIS A 564 34.64 -46.55 -22.45
CA HIS A 564 35.32 -47.63 -23.16
C HIS A 564 35.17 -49.00 -22.47
N GLN A 565 34.71 -49.04 -21.21
CA GLN A 565 34.64 -50.25 -20.40
C GLN A 565 33.25 -50.92 -20.43
N ASP A 566 32.20 -50.15 -20.73
CA ASP A 566 30.81 -50.64 -20.72
C ASP A 566 29.98 -49.92 -21.81
N ILE A 567 29.37 -50.71 -22.69
CA ILE A 567 28.52 -50.23 -23.79
C ILE A 567 27.35 -49.40 -23.26
N SER A 568 26.80 -49.77 -22.09
CA SER A 568 25.69 -49.05 -21.46
C SER A 568 26.10 -47.64 -21.01
N ILE A 569 27.34 -47.46 -20.53
CA ILE A 569 27.90 -46.15 -20.17
C ILE A 569 28.08 -45.30 -21.42
N GLY A 570 28.61 -45.88 -22.50
CA GLY A 570 28.72 -45.19 -23.80
C GLY A 570 27.37 -44.67 -24.31
N GLN A 571 26.31 -45.46 -24.16
CA GLN A 571 24.94 -45.04 -24.52
C GLN A 571 24.44 -43.87 -23.65
N VAL A 572 24.64 -43.93 -22.33
CA VAL A 572 24.23 -42.83 -21.42
C VAL A 572 24.99 -41.54 -21.73
N VAL A 573 26.30 -41.61 -21.99
CA VAL A 573 27.09 -40.45 -22.41
C VAL A 573 26.51 -39.81 -23.68
N LYS A 574 26.14 -40.62 -24.68
CA LYS A 574 25.48 -40.13 -25.90
C LYS A 574 24.15 -39.42 -25.60
N TYR A 575 23.31 -39.99 -24.73
CA TYR A 575 22.04 -39.34 -24.35
C TYR A 575 22.24 -38.04 -23.57
N LEU A 576 23.25 -37.96 -22.70
CA LEU A 576 23.57 -36.72 -21.98
C LEU A 576 24.07 -35.63 -22.94
N HIS A 577 24.85 -35.99 -23.97
CA HIS A 577 25.23 -35.07 -25.04
C HIS A 577 24.02 -34.61 -25.86
N TYR A 578 23.09 -35.51 -26.18
CA TYR A 578 21.84 -35.17 -26.86
C TYR A 578 21.01 -34.15 -26.06
N ASP A 579 20.79 -34.41 -24.77
CA ASP A 579 20.03 -33.52 -23.91
C ASP A 579 20.71 -32.14 -23.80
N ARG A 580 22.04 -32.12 -23.65
CA ARG A 580 22.82 -30.88 -23.63
C ARG A 580 22.65 -30.07 -24.93
N LEU A 581 22.73 -30.72 -26.09
CA LEU A 581 22.53 -30.09 -27.39
C LEU A 581 21.10 -29.53 -27.54
N LEU A 582 20.10 -30.31 -27.13
CA LEU A 582 18.70 -29.89 -27.13
C LEU A 582 18.47 -28.68 -26.23
N PHE A 583 19.17 -28.59 -25.09
CA PHE A 583 19.11 -27.42 -24.22
C PHE A 583 19.76 -26.18 -24.84
N ASP A 584 20.92 -26.33 -25.47
CA ASP A 584 21.61 -25.23 -26.16
C ASP A 584 20.76 -24.67 -27.33
N LEU A 585 20.04 -25.54 -28.05
CA LEU A 585 19.03 -25.16 -29.04
C LEU A 585 17.85 -24.42 -28.41
N THR A 586 17.27 -24.97 -27.33
CA THR A 586 16.11 -24.34 -26.65
C THR A 586 16.45 -22.94 -26.14
N GLU A 587 17.64 -22.76 -25.55
CA GLU A 587 18.12 -21.46 -25.08
C GLU A 587 18.28 -20.48 -26.24
N SER A 588 18.90 -20.90 -27.34
CA SER A 588 19.12 -20.07 -28.53
C SER A 588 17.80 -19.62 -29.17
N ILE A 589 16.79 -20.51 -29.22
CA ILE A 589 15.43 -20.18 -29.69
C ILE A 589 14.77 -19.17 -28.75
N SER A 590 14.83 -19.41 -27.44
CA SER A 590 14.17 -18.56 -26.44
C SER A 590 14.71 -17.12 -26.40
N LYS A 591 16.00 -16.93 -26.72
CA LYS A 591 16.66 -15.63 -26.69
C LYS A 591 16.56 -14.86 -28.01
N GLN A 592 15.92 -15.41 -29.04
CA GLN A 592 15.89 -14.84 -30.40
C GLN A 592 17.28 -14.50 -30.97
N THR A 593 18.35 -15.09 -30.43
CA THR A 593 19.75 -14.82 -30.82
C THR A 593 20.17 -15.59 -32.07
N PHE A 594 19.22 -15.96 -32.94
CA PHE A 594 19.48 -16.79 -34.12
C PHE A 594 20.21 -16.05 -35.24
N LEU A 595 20.30 -14.72 -35.19
CA LEU A 595 20.80 -13.92 -36.31
C LEU A 595 22.33 -13.77 -36.40
N ASP A 596 23.11 -14.07 -35.35
CA ASP A 596 24.57 -13.76 -35.34
C ASP A 596 25.51 -14.93 -34.94
N ASN A 597 25.01 -16.07 -34.43
CA ASN A 597 25.85 -17.20 -33.96
C ASN A 597 25.85 -18.43 -34.91
N GLU A 598 25.51 -18.22 -36.18
CA GLU A 598 24.95 -19.23 -37.10
C GLU A 598 25.79 -20.50 -37.36
N ASN A 599 27.12 -20.51 -37.21
CA ASN A 599 27.89 -21.68 -37.68
C ASN A 599 28.14 -22.77 -36.61
N ASN A 600 28.49 -22.42 -35.37
CA ASN A 600 29.06 -23.41 -34.44
C ASN A 600 28.00 -24.36 -33.84
N LEU A 601 26.82 -23.85 -33.46
CA LEU A 601 25.76 -24.70 -32.91
C LEU A 601 25.12 -25.57 -34.00
N TRP A 602 24.92 -24.99 -35.19
CA TRP A 602 24.39 -25.71 -36.34
C TRP A 602 25.34 -26.82 -36.80
N GLU A 603 26.65 -26.53 -36.93
CA GLU A 603 27.67 -27.54 -37.25
C GLU A 603 27.74 -28.65 -36.20
N LYS A 604 27.63 -28.32 -34.91
CA LYS A 604 27.56 -29.32 -33.82
C LYS A 604 26.32 -30.20 -33.93
N CYS A 605 25.15 -29.63 -34.22
CA CYS A 605 23.95 -30.41 -34.46
C CYS A 605 24.11 -31.33 -35.67
N GLN A 606 24.68 -30.81 -36.77
CA GLN A 606 24.86 -31.56 -37.99
C GLN A 606 25.90 -32.69 -37.85
N SER A 607 27.04 -32.42 -37.21
CA SER A 607 28.06 -33.44 -36.88
C SER A 607 27.48 -34.50 -35.94
N PHE A 608 26.76 -34.09 -34.90
CA PHE A 608 26.14 -35.03 -33.96
C PHE A 608 25.10 -35.93 -34.61
N LEU A 609 24.26 -35.40 -35.52
CA LEU A 609 23.28 -36.18 -36.27
C LEU A 609 23.97 -37.15 -37.25
N LYS A 610 25.00 -36.70 -37.97
CA LYS A 610 25.79 -37.54 -38.89
C LYS A 610 26.54 -38.68 -38.19
N GLU A 611 27.04 -38.44 -36.98
CA GLU A 611 27.82 -39.44 -36.22
C GLU A 611 26.93 -40.48 -35.52
N ASN A 612 25.68 -40.16 -35.20
CA ASN A 612 24.79 -41.03 -34.42
C ASN A 612 23.63 -41.63 -35.22
N HIS A 613 23.38 -41.16 -36.44
CA HIS A 613 22.50 -41.80 -37.41
C HIS A 613 23.31 -42.14 -38.66
N SER A 614 23.89 -43.34 -38.70
CA SER A 614 24.30 -43.93 -39.98
C SER A 614 23.03 -44.40 -40.70
N ASP A 615 22.70 -43.72 -41.81
CA ASP A 615 21.78 -44.14 -42.87
C ASP A 615 20.26 -43.97 -42.67
N ASN A 616 19.77 -42.87 -42.06
CA ASN A 616 18.41 -42.38 -42.32
C ASN A 616 18.33 -40.85 -42.37
#